data_AF-A0A1V4STH0-F1
#
_entry.id   AF-A0A1V4STH0-F1
#
_cell.length_a   1.000
_cell.length_b   1.000
_cell.length_c   1.000
_cell.angle_alpha   90.00
_cell.angle_beta   90.00
_cell.angle_gamma   90.00
#
_symmetry.space_group_name_H-M   'P 1'
#
loop_
_entity.id
_entity.type
_entity.pdbx_description
1 polymer ?
#
loop_
_entity_poly.entity_id
_entity_poly.type
_entity_poly.pdbx_seq_one_letter_code
_entity_poly.pdbx_strand_id
1 'polypeptide(L)'
;MGVKTFTIKISSLDKHAEAMTTGTLAGLNAVKYAMGMKLLTLPRSLATGDLIAFANEMSKTSEGRKMRYTFAGSVFFNRMKAEGLYLENPDDIKVKVKKLGLDDIFNLRIV
;
A
#
# COMPACT_ATOMS: atom_id res chain seq x y z
N MET A 1 -17.21 -7.66 16.29
CA MET A 1 -16.47 -7.71 15.01
C MET A 1 -15.03 -7.29 15.28
N GLY A 2 -14.09 -8.22 15.24
CA GLY A 2 -12.69 -7.95 15.59
C GLY A 2 -12.04 -7.07 14.54
N VAL A 3 -11.63 -5.87 14.93
CA VAL A 3 -10.75 -5.02 14.13
C VAL A 3 -9.42 -5.76 14.04
N LYS A 4 -9.13 -6.37 12.87
CA LYS A 4 -7.75 -6.78 12.58
C LYS A 4 -6.97 -5.50 12.32
N THR A 5 -6.41 -4.94 13.38
CA THR A 5 -5.44 -3.85 13.28
C THR A 5 -4.27 -4.37 12.47
N PHE A 6 -4.12 -3.87 11.24
CA PHE A 6 -3.00 -4.22 10.35
C PHE A 6 -1.78 -3.40 10.78
N THR A 7 -1.00 -3.93 11.71
CA THR A 7 0.28 -3.33 12.10
C THR A 7 1.37 -3.82 11.15
N ILE A 8 1.70 -3.02 10.14
CA ILE A 8 2.94 -3.19 9.38
C ILE A 8 4.07 -2.65 10.27
N LYS A 9 4.96 -3.52 10.76
CA LYS A 9 6.08 -3.12 11.62
C LYS A 9 7.19 -2.49 10.76
N ILE A 10 7.24 -1.17 10.70
CA ILE A 10 8.21 -0.40 9.93
C ILE A 10 9.42 -0.06 10.83
N SER A 11 10.53 -0.79 10.69
CA SER A 11 11.79 -0.51 11.40
C SER A 11 12.98 -0.36 10.42
N SER A 12 13.24 0.85 9.90
CA SER A 12 14.53 1.35 9.32
C SER A 12 14.31 2.73 8.68
N LEU A 13 15.36 3.54 8.58
CA LEU A 13 15.40 4.86 7.93
C LEU A 13 15.07 4.81 6.41
N ASP A 14 15.25 3.67 5.72
CA ASP A 14 14.99 3.53 4.28
C ASP A 14 13.51 3.31 3.89
N LYS A 15 12.56 3.62 4.79
CA LYS A 15 11.14 3.23 4.67
C LYS A 15 10.17 4.41 4.59
N HIS A 16 10.65 5.60 4.27
CA HIS A 16 9.84 6.82 4.28
C HIS A 16 8.64 6.72 3.34
N ALA A 17 8.83 6.17 2.13
CA ALA A 17 7.75 6.02 1.15
C ALA A 17 6.66 5.03 1.62
N GLU A 18 7.06 3.89 2.20
CA GLU A 18 6.13 2.91 2.77
C GLU A 18 5.36 3.50 3.94
N ALA A 19 6.04 4.18 4.86
CA ALA A 19 5.42 4.80 6.03
C ALA A 19 4.41 5.89 5.62
N MET A 20 4.78 6.77 4.68
CA MET A 20 3.85 7.78 4.16
C MET A 20 2.65 7.13 3.48
N THR A 21 2.86 6.23 2.52
CA THR A 21 1.76 5.66 1.72
C THR A 21 0.80 4.80 2.57
N THR A 22 1.33 3.93 3.43
CA THR A 22 0.50 3.09 4.30
C THR A 22 -0.13 3.89 5.44
N GLY A 23 0.58 4.86 6.01
CA GLY A 23 0.07 5.75 7.06
C GLY A 23 -1.06 6.63 6.56
N THR A 24 -0.92 7.26 5.39
CA THR A 24 -1.98 8.06 4.76
C THR A 24 -3.22 7.22 4.47
N LEU A 25 -3.06 6.01 3.92
CA LEU A 25 -4.17 5.09 3.68
C LEU A 25 -4.88 4.70 4.99
N ALA A 26 -4.12 4.37 6.03
CA ALA A 26 -4.64 4.01 7.34
C ALA A 26 -5.42 5.18 7.98
N GLY A 27 -4.88 6.40 7.91
CA GLY A 27 -5.53 7.61 8.41
C GLY A 27 -6.86 7.90 7.72
N LEU A 28 -6.88 7.85 6.38
CA LEU A 28 -8.12 8.01 5.60
C LEU A 28 -9.15 6.94 5.97
N ASN A 29 -8.72 5.69 6.08
CA ASN A 29 -9.60 4.58 6.43
C ASN A 29 -10.11 4.65 7.88
N ALA A 30 -9.34 5.21 8.81
CA ALA A 30 -9.78 5.42 10.19
C ALA A 30 -10.96 6.41 10.23
N VAL A 31 -10.87 7.53 9.52
CA VAL A 31 -11.97 8.50 9.40
C VAL A 31 -13.18 7.89 8.70
N LYS A 32 -12.97 7.21 7.56
CA LYS A 32 -14.04 6.52 6.83
C LYS A 32 -14.75 5.48 7.71
N TYR A 33 -14.00 4.72 8.51
CA TYR A 33 -14.55 3.74 9.44
C TYR A 33 -15.43 4.41 10.50
N ALA A 34 -14.94 5.49 11.11
CA ALA A 34 -15.70 6.24 12.11
C ALA A 34 -17.01 6.82 11.57
N MET A 35 -17.08 7.07 10.25
CA MET A 35 -18.27 7.60 9.57
C MET A 35 -19.13 6.55 8.89
N GLY A 36 -18.86 5.25 9.09
CA GLY A 36 -19.63 4.17 8.45
C GLY A 36 -19.47 4.10 6.93
N MET A 37 -18.43 4.74 6.38
CA MET A 37 -18.15 4.75 4.95
C MET A 37 -17.37 3.50 4.53
N LYS A 38 -17.46 3.15 3.24
CA LYS A 38 -16.67 2.08 2.66
C LYS A 38 -15.16 2.41 2.71
N LEU A 39 -14.38 1.49 3.26
CA LEU A 39 -12.91 1.62 3.32
C LEU A 39 -12.28 1.60 1.92
N LEU A 40 -11.20 2.35 1.76
CA LEU A 40 -10.38 2.34 0.56
C LEU A 40 -9.39 1.17 0.63
N THR A 41 -9.40 0.34 -0.42
CA THR A 41 -8.38 -0.67 -0.66
C THR A 41 -7.67 -0.32 -1.95
N LEU A 42 -6.34 -0.18 -1.91
CA LEU A 42 -5.55 0.05 -3.12
C LEU A 42 -5.44 -1.26 -3.92
N PRO A 43 -5.70 -1.25 -5.24
CA PRO A 43 -5.65 -2.45 -6.07
C PRO A 43 -4.20 -2.94 -6.26
N ARG A 44 -4.02 -4.24 -6.49
CA ARG A 44 -2.71 -4.85 -6.78
C ARG A 44 -2.05 -4.34 -8.07
N SER A 45 -2.82 -3.67 -8.92
CA SER A 45 -2.27 -2.97 -10.08
C SER A 45 -1.40 -1.77 -9.69
N LEU A 46 -1.41 -1.31 -8.43
CA LEU A 46 -0.50 -0.29 -7.90
C LEU A 46 0.59 -0.93 -7.04
N ALA A 47 1.82 -0.41 -7.11
CA ALA A 47 2.95 -0.91 -6.32
C ALA A 47 2.64 -0.91 -4.81
N THR A 48 2.03 0.14 -4.27
CA THR A 48 1.61 0.18 -2.85
C THR A 48 0.51 -0.85 -2.53
N GLY A 49 -0.46 -1.04 -3.43
CA GLY A 49 -1.54 -2.02 -3.24
C GLY A 49 -1.01 -3.46 -3.26
N ASP A 50 -0.11 -3.77 -4.19
CA ASP A 50 0.57 -5.07 -4.24
C ASP A 50 1.49 -5.26 -3.03
N LEU A 51 2.24 -4.25 -2.59
CA LEU A 51 3.07 -4.32 -1.40
C LEU A 51 2.26 -4.73 -0.16
N ILE A 52 1.16 -4.04 0.09
CA ILE A 52 0.28 -4.32 1.24
C ILE A 52 -0.29 -5.73 1.12
N ALA A 53 -0.81 -6.11 -0.05
CA ALA A 53 -1.45 -7.40 -0.24
C ALA A 53 -0.45 -8.56 -0.14
N PHE A 54 0.73 -8.41 -0.75
CA PHE A 54 1.79 -9.40 -0.73
C PHE A 54 2.38 -9.56 0.67
N ALA A 55 2.70 -8.46 1.37
CA ALA A 55 3.17 -8.52 2.75
C ALA A 55 2.15 -9.20 3.68
N ASN A 56 0.85 -8.93 3.48
CA ASN A 56 -0.23 -9.57 4.22
C ASN A 56 -0.31 -11.08 3.94
N GLU A 57 -0.15 -11.51 2.69
CA GLU A 57 -0.11 -12.94 2.35
C GLU A 57 1.09 -13.63 2.98
N MET A 58 2.27 -13.03 2.88
CA MET A 58 3.50 -13.60 3.43
C MET A 58 3.49 -13.65 4.96
N SER A 59 2.80 -12.72 5.63
CA SER A 59 2.67 -12.76 7.10
C SER A 59 1.93 -14.00 7.63
N LYS A 60 1.18 -14.70 6.77
CA LYS A 60 0.47 -15.95 7.12
C LYS A 60 1.44 -17.12 7.32
N THR A 61 2.64 -17.09 6.73
CA THR A 61 3.63 -18.16 6.85
C THR A 61 4.72 -17.82 7.88
N SER A 62 5.36 -18.83 8.45
CA SER A 62 6.43 -18.64 9.45
C SER A 62 7.66 -17.97 8.83
N GLU A 63 7.98 -18.39 7.62
CA GLU A 63 9.10 -17.93 6.80
C GLU A 63 8.86 -16.49 6.35
N GLY A 64 7.65 -16.18 5.85
CA GLY A 64 7.31 -14.84 5.38
C GLY A 64 7.34 -13.79 6.49
N ARG A 65 7.03 -14.16 7.74
CA ARG A 65 7.19 -13.26 8.90
C ARG A 65 8.65 -12.91 9.22
N LYS A 66 9.62 -13.71 8.77
CA LYS A 66 11.06 -13.42 8.95
C LYS A 66 11.59 -12.45 7.90
N MET A 67 10.86 -12.26 6.80
CA MET A 67 11.26 -11.41 5.68
C MET A 67 10.78 -9.98 5.85
N ARG A 68 11.46 -9.05 5.19
CA ARG A 68 11.07 -7.63 5.10
C ARG A 68 10.66 -7.31 3.67
N TYR A 69 9.52 -6.67 3.53
CA TYR A 69 8.95 -6.25 2.25
C TYR A 69 9.00 -4.72 2.19
N THR A 70 9.82 -4.18 1.28
CA THR A 70 10.04 -2.74 1.08
C THR A 70 10.22 -2.47 -0.41
N PHE A 71 9.96 -1.25 -0.87
CA PHE A 71 10.11 -0.88 -2.28
C PHE A 71 11.53 -1.09 -2.80
N ALA A 72 12.54 -0.84 -1.95
CA ALA A 72 13.96 -1.04 -2.28
C ALA A 72 14.50 -2.45 -1.92
N GLY A 73 13.72 -3.27 -1.21
CA GLY A 73 14.16 -4.58 -0.74
C GLY A 73 14.07 -5.62 -1.86
N SER A 74 15.10 -6.46 -2.00
CA SER A 74 15.24 -7.42 -3.11
C SER A 74 13.98 -8.26 -3.37
N VAL A 75 13.31 -8.73 -2.31
CA VAL A 75 12.11 -9.57 -2.43
C VAL A 75 10.97 -8.86 -3.15
N PHE A 76 10.56 -7.70 -2.64
CA PHE A 76 9.42 -6.99 -3.23
C PHE A 76 9.83 -6.20 -4.48
N PHE A 77 11.06 -5.68 -4.55
CA PHE A 77 11.56 -5.01 -5.74
C PHE A 77 11.59 -5.93 -6.97
N ASN A 78 12.07 -7.17 -6.80
CA ASN A 78 12.07 -8.16 -7.89
C ASN A 78 10.64 -8.52 -8.31
N ARG A 79 9.72 -8.68 -7.35
CA ARG A 79 8.29 -8.87 -7.64
C ARG A 79 7.70 -7.68 -8.40
N MET A 80 7.95 -6.47 -7.94
CA MET A 80 7.44 -5.24 -8.55
C MET A 80 7.87 -5.11 -10.01
N LYS A 81 9.11 -5.51 -10.34
CA LYS A 81 9.58 -5.61 -11.73
C LYS A 81 8.86 -6.71 -12.50
N ALA A 82 8.75 -7.92 -11.94
CA ALA A 82 8.10 -9.06 -12.58
C ALA A 82 6.61 -8.80 -12.89
N GLU A 83 5.91 -8.05 -12.04
CA GLU A 83 4.49 -7.70 -12.17
C GLU A 83 4.26 -6.44 -13.02
N GLY A 84 5.31 -5.84 -13.60
CA GLY A 84 5.19 -4.61 -14.40
C GLY A 84 4.73 -3.39 -13.60
N LEU A 85 5.01 -3.36 -12.29
CA LEU A 85 4.61 -2.30 -11.37
C LEU A 85 5.70 -1.24 -11.20
N TYR A 86 6.95 -1.55 -11.54
CA TYR A 86 8.07 -0.61 -11.49
C TYR A 86 8.02 0.33 -12.70
N LEU A 87 7.53 1.54 -12.50
CA LEU A 87 7.46 2.61 -13.51
C LEU A 87 8.42 3.73 -13.12
N GLU A 88 9.19 4.22 -14.08
CA GLU A 88 10.18 5.28 -13.86
C GLU A 88 9.66 6.66 -14.32
N ASN A 89 8.75 6.68 -15.30
CA ASN A 89 8.17 7.91 -15.82
C ASN A 89 6.97 8.36 -14.96
N PRO A 90 7.02 9.57 -14.36
CA PRO A 90 5.92 10.12 -13.58
C PRO A 90 4.59 10.24 -14.33
N ASP A 91 4.61 10.50 -15.64
CA ASP A 91 3.38 10.66 -16.41
C ASP A 91 2.67 9.32 -16.67
N ASP A 92 3.42 8.24 -16.85
CA ASP A 92 2.85 6.89 -16.93
C ASP A 92 2.20 6.49 -15.59
N ILE A 93 2.80 6.89 -14.47
CA ILE A 93 2.24 6.68 -13.13
C ILE A 93 0.93 7.45 -12.99
N LYS A 94 0.88 8.74 -13.37
CA LYS A 94 -0.35 9.56 -13.30
C LYS A 94 -1.47 8.98 -14.16
N VAL A 95 -1.16 8.60 -15.41
CA VAL A 95 -2.15 7.99 -16.32
C VAL A 95 -2.70 6.70 -15.73
N LYS A 96 -1.84 5.86 -15.14
CA LYS A 96 -2.25 4.60 -14.50
C LYS A 96 -3.15 4.84 -13.29
N VAL A 97 -2.79 5.78 -12.40
CA VAL A 97 -3.59 6.14 -11.22
C VAL A 97 -4.97 6.68 -11.64
N LYS A 98 -5.02 7.56 -12.63
CA LYS A 98 -6.26 8.12 -13.16
C LYS A 98 -7.16 7.05 -13.80
N LYS A 99 -6.60 6.11 -14.57
CA LYS A 99 -7.35 4.98 -15.14
C LYS A 99 -8.00 4.08 -14.08
N LEU A 100 -7.45 4.05 -12.86
CA LEU A 100 -8.00 3.30 -11.74
C LEU A 100 -9.04 4.11 -10.93
N GLY A 101 -9.30 5.38 -11.30
CA GLY A 101 -10.18 6.28 -10.56
C GLY A 101 -9.66 6.61 -9.16
N LEU A 102 -8.34 6.64 -9.00
CA LEU A 102 -7.65 6.90 -7.74
C LEU A 102 -6.92 8.25 -7.72
N ASP A 103 -7.06 9.04 -8.78
CA ASP A 103 -6.59 10.43 -8.79
C ASP A 103 -7.31 11.24 -7.70
N ASP A 104 -6.53 12.03 -6.97
CA ASP A 104 -6.98 12.87 -5.84
C ASP A 104 -7.76 12.14 -4.72
N ILE A 105 -7.66 10.81 -4.63
CA ILE A 105 -8.40 10.00 -3.64
C ILE A 105 -8.07 10.34 -2.18
N PHE A 106 -6.91 10.97 -1.94
CA PHE A 106 -6.49 11.43 -0.61
C PHE A 106 -6.80 12.91 -0.36
N ASN A 107 -7.29 13.65 -1.35
CA ASN A 107 -7.73 15.04 -1.23
C ASN A 107 -9.24 15.15 -0.90
N LEU A 108 -9.84 14.07 -0.39
CA LEU A 108 -11.25 14.04 -0.04
C LEU A 108 -11.50 14.87 1.21
N ARG A 109 -12.34 15.91 1.09
CA ARG A 109 -12.90 16.60 2.24
C ARG A 109 -14.10 15.79 2.75
N ILE A 110 -13.92 15.20 3.92
CA ILE A 110 -14.99 14.48 4.61
C ILE A 110 -15.67 15.50 5.56
N VAL A 111 -16.94 15.82 5.30
CA VAL A 111 -17.76 16.78 6.06
C VAL A 111 -18.92 16.08 6.77
#